data_AF-I0V7H9-F1
#
_entry.id   AF-I0V7H9-F1
#
_cell.length_a   1.000
_cell.length_b   1.000
_cell.length_c   1.000
_cell.angle_alpha   90.00
_cell.angle_beta   90.00
_cell.angle_gamma   90.00
#
_symmetry.space_group_name_H-M   'P 1'
#
loop_
_entity.id
_entity.type
_entity.pdbx_description
1 polymer ?
#
loop_
_entity_poly.entity_id
_entity_poly.type
_entity_poly.pdbx_seq_one_letter_code
_entity_poly.pdbx_strand_id
1 'polypeptide(L)'
;MRDFHEDGVRGAGPAVVWQGPEGAPVVLVLDPAGEAKHETLPATWRPLAEHLHIGWCRLPAEVGEAPSVEDVLSGVSERVHLVAAATAAEAALRLAGEHTGQVRSVVVVDPAPVRGAVPADPDGSFRTWWDSDTAEERQRLRARGVRVAAFVTRATDPAVRVEPPVPLGHPDVVGRVVQLLLSFQGDRADPEPVEPERAEVIRAWHAVRKRFGPALDRARRSGG
;
A
#
# COMPACT_ATOMS: atom_id res chain seq x y z
N MET A 1 -10.54 11.53 -16.79
CA MET A 1 -9.54 10.43 -16.87
C MET A 1 -8.23 11.05 -17.32
N ARG A 2 -7.28 11.27 -16.42
CA ARG A 2 -5.95 11.78 -16.82
C ARG A 2 -5.20 10.67 -17.53
N ASP A 3 -4.65 10.98 -18.70
CA ASP A 3 -3.73 10.08 -19.39
C ASP A 3 -2.38 10.08 -18.69
N PHE A 4 -1.98 8.91 -18.18
CA PHE A 4 -0.76 8.66 -17.42
C PHE A 4 0.35 8.06 -18.29
N HIS A 5 0.28 8.23 -19.62
CA HIS A 5 1.22 7.60 -20.56
C HIS A 5 2.38 8.46 -21.03
N GLU A 6 2.46 9.74 -20.64
CA GLU A 6 3.60 10.58 -21.00
C GLU A 6 3.99 11.48 -19.83
N ASP A 7 4.79 10.97 -18.90
CA ASP A 7 5.61 11.82 -18.05
C ASP A 7 6.92 11.07 -17.80
N GLY A 8 7.93 11.31 -18.64
CA GLY A 8 9.29 10.82 -18.43
C GLY A 8 9.86 11.19 -17.04
N VAL A 9 9.21 12.12 -16.33
CA VAL A 9 9.49 12.53 -14.94
C VAL A 9 9.08 11.47 -13.91
N ARG A 10 8.22 10.49 -14.24
CA ARG A 10 7.80 9.41 -13.31
C ARG A 10 8.76 8.22 -13.29
N GLY A 11 9.59 8.05 -14.31
CA GLY A 11 10.56 6.94 -14.44
C GLY A 11 11.96 7.22 -13.84
N ALA A 12 12.19 8.38 -13.24
CA ALA A 12 13.48 8.74 -12.64
C ALA A 12 13.60 8.22 -11.20
N GLY A 13 14.79 7.73 -10.83
CA GLY A 13 15.11 7.16 -9.51
C GLY A 13 15.24 5.63 -9.49
N PRO A 14 15.62 5.04 -8.35
CA PRO A 14 15.83 3.60 -8.21
C PRO A 14 14.51 2.83 -8.32
N ALA A 15 14.59 1.59 -8.77
CA ALA A 15 13.42 0.71 -8.87
C ALA A 15 12.86 0.31 -7.50
N VAL A 16 13.74 0.18 -6.49
CA VAL A 16 13.36 -0.06 -5.10
C VAL A 16 14.18 0.84 -4.16
N VAL A 17 13.53 1.41 -3.15
CA VAL A 17 14.16 2.12 -2.04
C VAL A 17 13.87 1.37 -0.74
N TRP A 18 14.90 0.98 0.01
CA TRP A 18 14.76 0.37 1.33
C TRP A 18 15.08 1.37 2.44
N GLN A 19 14.24 1.43 3.47
CA GLN A 19 14.53 2.17 4.70
C GLN A 19 13.96 1.46 5.93
N GLY A 20 14.70 1.51 7.03
CA GLY A 20 14.31 1.01 8.35
C GLY A 20 15.14 -0.17 8.83
N PRO A 21 14.99 -0.61 10.10
CA PRO A 21 15.87 -1.58 10.72
C PRO A 21 15.79 -2.95 10.04
N GLU A 22 16.95 -3.58 9.79
CA GLU A 22 17.01 -4.98 9.37
C GLU A 22 16.41 -5.87 10.48
N GLY A 23 15.53 -6.80 10.10
CA GLY A 23 14.77 -7.66 11.02
C GLY A 23 13.50 -7.04 11.62
N ALA A 24 13.16 -5.79 11.28
CA ALA A 24 11.84 -5.23 11.56
C ALA A 24 10.78 -5.80 10.59
N PRO A 25 9.47 -5.75 10.92
CA PRO A 25 8.41 -6.23 10.04
C PRO A 25 8.49 -5.57 8.66
N VAL A 26 8.39 -6.39 7.61
CA VAL A 26 8.62 -5.94 6.24
C VAL A 26 7.32 -5.46 5.59
N VAL A 27 7.36 -4.24 5.05
CA VAL A 27 6.28 -3.67 4.23
C VAL A 27 6.82 -3.37 2.84
N LEU A 28 6.31 -4.07 1.83
CA LEU A 28 6.66 -3.83 0.43
C LEU A 28 5.54 -3.01 -0.23
N VAL A 29 5.88 -1.81 -0.67
CA VAL A 29 4.96 -0.84 -1.29
C VAL A 29 5.10 -0.91 -2.80
N LEU A 30 3.99 -1.14 -3.50
CA LEU A 30 3.90 -1.15 -4.96
C LEU A 30 3.29 0.18 -5.42
N ASP A 31 4.15 1.06 -5.94
CA ASP A 31 3.84 2.44 -6.24
C ASP A 31 3.86 2.71 -7.77
N PRO A 32 2.68 2.72 -8.43
CA PRO A 32 2.58 3.06 -9.85
C PRO A 32 2.72 4.57 -10.12
N ALA A 33 2.69 5.42 -9.10
CA ALA A 33 2.85 6.87 -9.26
C ALA A 33 4.32 7.32 -9.24
N GLY A 34 5.21 6.49 -8.71
CA GLY A 34 6.64 6.73 -8.61
C GLY A 34 6.96 7.93 -7.72
N GLU A 35 6.43 7.97 -6.50
CA GLU A 35 6.59 9.05 -5.52
C GLU A 35 8.00 9.09 -4.90
N ALA A 36 8.72 7.97 -4.86
CA ALA A 36 10.08 7.87 -4.31
C ALA A 36 11.19 8.27 -5.31
N LYS A 37 11.03 9.39 -6.02
CA LYS A 37 11.94 9.82 -7.12
C LYS A 37 13.36 10.17 -6.68
N HIS A 38 13.57 10.41 -5.38
CA HIS A 38 14.81 10.95 -4.82
C HIS A 38 15.50 9.97 -3.87
N GLU A 39 15.48 8.67 -4.20
CA GLU A 39 16.17 7.61 -3.43
C GLU A 39 15.77 7.55 -1.95
N THR A 40 14.63 8.14 -1.60
CA THR A 40 14.14 8.22 -0.23
C THR A 40 12.64 8.02 -0.19
N LEU A 41 12.16 7.45 0.92
CA LEU A 41 10.72 7.35 1.16
C LEU A 41 10.06 8.73 1.16
N PRO A 42 8.78 8.82 0.74
CA PRO A 42 7.97 10.01 0.97
C PRO A 42 8.02 10.43 2.44
N ALA A 43 8.07 11.73 2.70
CA ALA A 43 8.29 12.26 4.06
C ALA A 43 7.26 11.75 5.09
N THR A 44 6.06 11.41 4.65
CA THR A 44 4.96 10.86 5.45
C THR A 44 5.18 9.42 5.90
N TRP A 45 5.98 8.65 5.16
CA TRP A 45 6.32 7.26 5.47
C TRP A 45 7.58 7.13 6.34
N ARG A 46 8.46 8.13 6.35
CA ARG A 46 9.72 8.09 7.12
C ARG A 46 9.54 7.77 8.62
N PRO A 47 8.50 8.28 9.33
CA PRO A 47 8.29 7.88 10.72
C PRO A 47 7.88 6.41 10.90
N LEU A 48 7.30 5.77 9.87
CA LEU A 48 7.03 4.34 9.91
C LEU A 48 8.31 3.53 9.80
N ALA A 49 9.26 3.98 8.97
CA ALA A 49 10.56 3.34 8.78
C ALA A 49 11.45 3.40 10.04
N GLU A 50 11.07 4.12 11.09
CA GLU A 50 11.73 4.01 12.41
C GLU A 50 11.47 2.65 13.09
N HIS A 51 10.44 1.93 12.65
CA HIS A 51 9.97 0.70 13.29
C HIS A 51 9.64 -0.43 12.31
N LEU A 52 9.58 -0.15 11.01
CA LEU A 52 9.29 -1.12 9.95
C LEU A 52 10.42 -1.12 8.92
N HIS A 53 10.66 -2.25 8.29
CA HIS A 53 11.57 -2.34 7.15
C HIS A 53 10.76 -2.17 5.86
N ILE A 54 10.88 -1.01 5.22
CA ILE A 54 9.99 -0.60 4.12
C ILE A 54 10.75 -0.66 2.80
N GLY A 55 10.30 -1.52 1.89
CA GLY A 55 10.74 -1.57 0.51
C GLY A 55 9.73 -0.83 -0.37
N TRP A 56 10.15 0.24 -1.02
CA TRP A 56 9.30 1.04 -1.90
C TRP A 56 9.62 0.75 -3.36
N CYS A 57 8.79 -0.07 -4.01
CA CYS A 57 8.94 -0.47 -5.40
C CYS A 57 8.15 0.47 -6.33
N ARG A 58 8.85 1.14 -7.24
CA ARG A 58 8.20 1.90 -8.31
C ARG A 58 7.68 0.95 -9.39
N LEU A 59 6.49 1.22 -9.93
CA LEU A 59 5.93 0.49 -11.06
C LEU A 59 5.68 1.38 -12.29
N PRO A 60 5.95 0.88 -13.52
CA PRO A 60 6.76 -0.32 -13.80
C PRO A 60 8.22 -0.10 -13.37
N ALA A 61 8.85 -1.13 -12.83
CA ALA A 61 10.25 -1.11 -12.42
C ALA A 61 11.23 -1.26 -13.60
N GLU A 62 10.73 -1.70 -14.76
CA GLU A 62 11.44 -2.31 -15.91
C GLU A 62 12.39 -1.39 -16.71
N VAL A 63 12.88 -0.30 -16.13
CA VAL A 63 13.94 0.48 -16.79
C VAL A 63 15.29 -0.17 -16.52
N GLY A 64 15.79 -0.96 -17.47
CA GLY A 64 17.15 -1.54 -17.45
C GLY A 64 17.25 -2.86 -16.67
N GLU A 65 18.36 -3.06 -15.95
CA GLU A 65 18.66 -4.27 -15.15
C GLU A 65 18.03 -4.24 -13.74
N ALA A 66 16.99 -3.43 -13.55
CA ALA A 66 16.32 -3.30 -12.27
C ALA A 66 15.63 -4.62 -11.87
N PRO A 67 15.74 -5.05 -10.59
CA PRO A 67 15.05 -6.25 -10.13
C PRO A 67 13.53 -6.07 -10.24
N SER A 68 12.83 -7.14 -10.61
CA SER A 68 11.37 -7.18 -10.55
C SER A 68 10.89 -7.18 -9.11
N VAL A 69 9.60 -6.93 -8.89
CA VAL A 69 9.01 -7.00 -7.54
C VAL A 69 9.10 -8.44 -7.01
N GLU A 70 8.95 -9.41 -7.90
CA GLU A 70 9.11 -10.84 -7.67
C GLU A 70 10.54 -11.17 -7.18
N ASP A 71 11.57 -10.59 -7.81
CA ASP A 71 12.97 -10.75 -7.38
C ASP A 71 13.21 -10.14 -5.99
N VAL A 72 12.67 -8.94 -5.78
CA VAL A 72 12.76 -8.24 -4.48
C VAL A 72 12.08 -9.08 -3.39
N LEU A 73 10.88 -9.60 -3.65
CA LEU A 73 10.14 -10.45 -2.72
C LEU A 73 10.89 -11.75 -2.42
N SER A 74 11.50 -12.37 -3.42
CA SER A 74 12.29 -13.60 -3.28
C SER A 74 13.56 -13.38 -2.45
N GLY A 75 14.08 -12.15 -2.41
CA GLY A 75 15.23 -11.75 -1.59
C GLY A 75 14.91 -11.50 -0.11
N VAL A 76 13.63 -11.42 0.27
CA VAL A 76 13.22 -11.21 1.66
C VAL A 76 12.94 -12.55 2.34
N SER A 77 13.58 -12.78 3.49
CA SER A 77 13.46 -14.06 4.22
C SER A 77 12.20 -14.14 5.08
N GLU A 78 11.70 -12.99 5.52
CA GLU A 78 10.55 -12.80 6.38
C GLU A 78 9.24 -12.77 5.57
N ARG A 79 8.12 -12.99 6.26
CA ARG A 79 6.81 -12.72 5.64
C ARG A 79 6.59 -11.22 5.51
N VAL A 80 6.01 -10.79 4.40
CA VAL A 80 5.83 -9.38 4.05
C VAL A 80 4.37 -8.95 4.06
N HIS A 81 4.14 -7.68 4.35
CA HIS A 81 2.90 -6.99 4.04
C HIS A 81 3.04 -6.27 2.70
N LEU A 82 2.15 -6.57 1.74
CA LEU A 82 2.05 -5.82 0.49
C LEU A 82 1.12 -4.62 0.67
N VAL A 83 1.56 -3.45 0.22
CA VAL A 83 0.74 -2.24 0.11
C VAL A 83 0.75 -1.80 -1.35
N ALA A 84 -0.40 -1.66 -1.99
CA ALA A 84 -0.48 -1.25 -3.39
C ALA A 84 -1.49 -0.12 -3.58
N ALA A 85 -1.30 0.70 -4.61
CA ALA A 85 -2.27 1.71 -5.02
C ALA A 85 -2.75 1.51 -6.45
N ALA A 86 -3.99 1.93 -6.73
CA ALA A 86 -4.52 2.03 -8.09
C ALA A 86 -4.33 0.74 -8.89
N THR A 87 -3.72 0.86 -10.08
CA THR A 87 -3.46 -0.24 -11.03
C THR A 87 -2.50 -1.30 -10.49
N ALA A 88 -1.77 -1.04 -9.40
CA ALA A 88 -0.92 -2.03 -8.76
C ALA A 88 -1.72 -3.06 -7.93
N ALA A 89 -3.02 -2.85 -7.75
CA ALA A 89 -3.92 -3.76 -7.04
C ALA A 89 -3.87 -5.20 -7.58
N GLU A 90 -3.99 -5.36 -8.91
CA GLU A 90 -3.98 -6.68 -9.55
C GLU A 90 -2.62 -7.37 -9.39
N ALA A 91 -1.52 -6.63 -9.58
CA ALA A 91 -0.17 -7.16 -9.37
C ALA A 91 0.03 -7.64 -7.93
N ALA A 92 -0.47 -6.89 -6.94
CA ALA A 92 -0.39 -7.28 -5.54
C ALA A 92 -1.18 -8.56 -5.22
N LEU A 93 -2.38 -8.72 -5.80
CA LEU A 93 -3.17 -9.95 -5.64
C LEU A 93 -2.49 -11.15 -6.31
N ARG A 94 -1.93 -10.96 -7.51
CA ARG A 94 -1.19 -12.02 -8.24
C ARG A 94 0.04 -12.47 -7.46
N LEU A 95 0.90 -11.52 -7.05
CA LEU A 95 2.08 -11.79 -6.22
C LEU A 95 1.71 -12.53 -4.93
N ALA A 96 0.64 -12.12 -4.26
CA ALA A 96 0.15 -12.80 -3.07
C ALA A 96 -0.28 -14.25 -3.36
N GLY A 97 -0.90 -14.51 -4.51
CA GLY A 97 -1.36 -15.84 -4.90
C GLY A 97 -0.21 -16.79 -5.24
N GLU A 98 0.83 -16.27 -5.88
CA GLU A 98 2.06 -16.98 -6.25
C GLU A 98 2.95 -17.23 -5.03
N HIS A 99 3.00 -16.29 -4.08
CA HIS A 99 3.89 -16.31 -2.92
C HIS A 99 3.16 -16.39 -1.57
N THR A 100 2.09 -17.19 -1.43
CA THR A 100 1.28 -17.20 -0.19
C THR A 100 2.05 -17.55 1.08
N GLY A 101 3.17 -18.29 0.96
CA GLY A 101 4.05 -18.60 2.09
C GLY A 101 4.85 -17.38 2.58
N GLN A 102 5.17 -16.44 1.69
CA GLN A 102 5.90 -15.21 2.00
C GLN A 102 4.99 -14.00 2.22
N VAL A 103 3.78 -13.96 1.67
CA VAL A 103 2.87 -12.81 1.84
C VAL A 103 1.96 -13.04 3.05
N ARG A 104 1.99 -12.13 4.03
CA ARG A 104 1.09 -12.13 5.20
C ARG A 104 -0.23 -11.43 4.88
N SER A 105 -0.16 -10.26 4.26
CA SER A 105 -1.35 -9.50 3.91
C SER A 105 -1.17 -8.61 2.70
N VAL A 106 -2.29 -8.22 2.10
CA VAL A 106 -2.38 -7.23 1.04
C VAL A 106 -3.30 -6.09 1.50
N VAL A 107 -2.79 -4.86 1.47
CA VAL A 107 -3.56 -3.63 1.64
C VAL A 107 -3.57 -2.89 0.32
N VAL A 108 -4.76 -2.57 -0.19
CA VAL A 108 -4.89 -1.84 -1.46
C VAL A 108 -5.57 -0.50 -1.25
N VAL A 109 -5.00 0.56 -1.81
CA VAL A 109 -5.49 1.93 -1.75
C VAL A 109 -6.05 2.33 -3.11
N ASP A 110 -7.30 2.77 -3.14
CA ASP A 110 -8.01 3.17 -4.36
C ASP A 110 -7.79 2.16 -5.51
N PRO A 111 -8.11 0.86 -5.29
CA PRO A 111 -7.87 -0.19 -6.27
C PRO A 111 -8.48 0.19 -7.62
N ALA A 112 -7.72 -0.04 -8.69
CA ALA A 112 -8.19 0.17 -10.06
C ALA A 112 -7.69 -0.99 -10.96
N PRO A 113 -8.47 -1.39 -11.97
CA PRO A 113 -8.00 -2.38 -12.93
C PRO A 113 -6.88 -1.83 -13.80
N VAL A 114 -6.04 -2.69 -14.35
CA VAL A 114 -5.10 -2.28 -15.41
C VAL A 114 -5.91 -1.72 -16.59
N ARG A 115 -5.44 -0.60 -17.17
CA ARG A 115 -6.19 0.25 -18.12
C ARG A 115 -7.00 -0.56 -19.15
N GLY A 116 -8.28 -0.19 -19.30
CA GLY A 116 -9.15 -0.69 -20.38
C GLY A 116 -10.01 -1.90 -20.02
N ALA A 117 -9.88 -2.47 -18.82
CA ALA A 117 -10.65 -3.67 -18.45
C ALA A 117 -12.11 -3.38 -18.08
N VAL A 118 -12.39 -2.29 -17.32
CA VAL A 118 -13.72 -2.01 -16.76
C VAL A 118 -13.97 -0.50 -16.66
N PRO A 119 -15.20 0.00 -16.92
CA PRO A 119 -15.58 1.40 -16.64
C PRO A 119 -15.52 1.75 -15.15
N ALA A 120 -15.24 3.01 -14.83
CA ALA A 120 -15.32 3.52 -13.46
C ALA A 120 -16.79 3.65 -13.00
N ASP A 121 -16.99 3.56 -11.69
CA ASP A 121 -18.26 3.84 -11.03
C ASP A 121 -18.67 5.32 -11.18
N PRO A 122 -19.94 5.71 -10.95
CA PRO A 122 -20.39 7.09 -11.07
C PRO A 122 -19.64 8.10 -10.20
N ASP A 123 -19.00 7.65 -9.12
CA ASP A 123 -18.17 8.46 -8.23
C ASP A 123 -16.68 8.51 -8.64
N GLY A 124 -16.33 7.91 -9.78
CA GLY A 124 -14.97 7.86 -10.32
C GLY A 124 -14.08 6.78 -9.69
N SER A 125 -14.59 5.99 -8.76
CA SER A 125 -13.87 4.85 -8.17
C SER A 125 -14.03 3.57 -9.02
N PHE A 126 -13.36 2.49 -8.61
CA PHE A 126 -13.55 1.14 -9.17
C PHE A 126 -14.01 0.17 -8.09
N ARG A 127 -14.89 0.63 -7.19
CA ARG A 127 -15.37 -0.19 -6.07
C ARG A 127 -16.15 -1.40 -6.57
N THR A 128 -17.02 -1.24 -7.56
CA THR A 128 -17.80 -2.35 -8.11
C THR A 128 -16.88 -3.44 -8.62
N TRP A 129 -15.91 -3.10 -9.47
CA TRP A 129 -14.89 -4.03 -9.96
C TRP A 129 -14.13 -4.72 -8.81
N TRP A 130 -13.66 -3.97 -7.82
CA TRP A 130 -12.96 -4.55 -6.68
C TRP A 130 -13.85 -5.52 -5.88
N ASP A 131 -15.13 -5.17 -5.69
CA ASP A 131 -16.06 -5.96 -4.88
C ASP A 131 -16.55 -7.22 -5.61
N SER A 132 -16.75 -7.17 -6.93
CA SER A 132 -17.21 -8.32 -7.73
C SER A 132 -16.06 -9.11 -8.36
N ASP A 133 -15.27 -8.47 -9.20
CA ASP A 133 -14.40 -9.17 -10.15
C ASP A 133 -13.16 -9.74 -9.46
N THR A 134 -12.72 -9.12 -8.37
CA THR A 134 -11.61 -9.64 -7.55
C THR A 134 -12.07 -10.54 -6.40
N ALA A 135 -13.38 -10.73 -6.21
CA ALA A 135 -13.94 -11.41 -5.03
C ALA A 135 -13.39 -12.84 -4.86
N GLU A 136 -13.38 -13.62 -5.94
CA GLU A 136 -12.93 -15.02 -5.91
C GLU A 136 -11.44 -15.14 -5.58
N GLU A 137 -10.59 -14.29 -6.17
CA GLU A 137 -9.15 -14.26 -5.85
C GLU A 137 -8.93 -13.87 -4.39
N ARG A 138 -9.62 -12.83 -3.90
CA ARG A 138 -9.53 -12.41 -2.49
C ARG A 138 -10.00 -13.50 -1.54
N GLN A 139 -11.04 -14.26 -1.90
CA GLN A 139 -11.50 -15.40 -1.11
C GLN A 139 -10.47 -16.54 -1.10
N ARG A 140 -9.86 -16.86 -2.25
CA ARG A 140 -8.79 -17.86 -2.35
C ARG A 140 -7.57 -17.49 -1.51
N LEU A 141 -7.16 -16.23 -1.54
CA LEU A 141 -6.06 -15.71 -0.71
C LEU A 141 -6.36 -15.86 0.78
N ARG A 142 -7.57 -15.46 1.21
CA ARG A 142 -8.01 -15.60 2.60
C ARG A 142 -8.03 -17.06 3.06
N ALA A 143 -8.50 -17.96 2.21
CA ALA A 143 -8.48 -19.41 2.50
C ALA A 143 -7.06 -19.98 2.63
N ARG A 144 -6.05 -19.31 2.06
CA ARG A 144 -4.62 -19.65 2.18
C ARG A 144 -3.89 -18.86 3.27
N GLY A 145 -4.62 -18.18 4.15
CA GLY A 145 -4.06 -17.41 5.27
C GLY A 145 -3.48 -16.05 4.89
N VAL A 146 -3.75 -15.55 3.69
CA VAL A 146 -3.37 -14.19 3.27
C VAL A 146 -4.52 -13.22 3.53
N ARG A 147 -4.29 -12.23 4.39
CA ARG A 147 -5.31 -11.23 4.73
C ARG A 147 -5.37 -10.17 3.64
N VAL A 148 -6.58 -9.78 3.22
CA VAL A 148 -6.74 -8.77 2.16
C VAL A 148 -7.73 -7.71 2.59
N ALA A 149 -7.32 -6.43 2.55
CA ALA A 149 -8.19 -5.29 2.78
C ALA A 149 -7.96 -4.19 1.74
N ALA A 150 -9.00 -3.39 1.51
CA ALA A 150 -8.91 -2.22 0.68
C ALA A 150 -9.39 -0.97 1.42
N PHE A 151 -8.82 0.15 1.03
CA PHE A 151 -9.28 1.49 1.35
C PHE A 151 -9.65 2.18 0.03
N VAL A 152 -10.93 2.53 -0.11
CA VAL A 152 -11.43 3.32 -1.23
C VAL A 152 -11.76 4.72 -0.70
N THR A 153 -11.03 5.70 -1.16
CA THR A 153 -11.25 7.11 -0.93
C THR A 153 -12.54 7.54 -1.60
N ARG A 154 -13.30 8.41 -0.93
CA ARG A 154 -14.50 9.02 -1.50
C ARG A 154 -14.18 10.43 -1.96
N ALA A 155 -14.71 10.85 -3.10
CA ALA A 155 -14.59 12.23 -3.59
C ALA A 155 -15.18 13.26 -2.60
N THR A 156 -16.08 12.84 -1.71
CA THR A 156 -16.67 13.67 -0.65
C THR A 156 -15.88 13.62 0.66
N ASP A 157 -14.72 12.96 0.72
CA ASP A 157 -13.90 12.95 1.94
C ASP A 157 -13.25 14.33 2.11
N PRO A 158 -13.64 15.14 3.11
CA PRO A 158 -13.14 16.50 3.28
C PRO A 158 -11.63 16.53 3.56
N ALA A 159 -11.03 15.39 3.93
CA ALA A 159 -9.60 15.26 4.16
C ALA A 159 -8.79 15.09 2.86
N VAL A 160 -9.44 14.70 1.76
CA VAL A 160 -8.77 14.41 0.47
C VAL A 160 -9.22 15.42 -0.58
N ARG A 161 -8.44 16.51 -0.74
CA ARG A 161 -8.62 17.50 -1.82
C ARG A 161 -8.03 17.06 -3.16
N VAL A 162 -7.89 15.76 -3.37
CA VAL A 162 -7.23 15.17 -4.54
C VAL A 162 -8.17 14.10 -5.09
N GLU A 163 -8.43 14.14 -6.40
CA GLU A 163 -9.22 13.10 -7.06
C GLU A 163 -8.51 11.74 -6.92
N PRO A 164 -9.25 10.65 -6.65
CA PRO A 164 -8.68 9.31 -6.62
C PRO A 164 -7.96 8.95 -7.94
N PRO A 165 -6.91 8.12 -7.89
CA PRO A 165 -6.33 7.52 -6.70
C PRO A 165 -5.51 8.53 -5.90
N VAL A 166 -5.67 8.52 -4.57
CA VAL A 166 -4.91 9.39 -3.68
C VAL A 166 -3.46 8.92 -3.63
N PRO A 167 -2.47 9.83 -3.68
CA PRO A 167 -1.07 9.47 -3.53
C PRO A 167 -0.81 8.65 -2.25
N LEU A 168 0.01 7.61 -2.33
CA LEU A 168 0.44 6.81 -1.19
C LEU A 168 1.16 7.65 -0.14
N GLY A 169 1.83 8.74 -0.55
CA GLY A 169 2.43 9.72 0.33
C GLY A 169 1.41 10.61 1.07
N HIS A 170 0.12 10.53 0.79
CA HIS A 170 -0.88 11.36 1.50
C HIS A 170 -1.03 10.92 2.97
N PRO A 171 -0.99 11.83 3.96
CA PRO A 171 -0.96 11.42 5.38
C PRO A 171 -2.18 10.59 5.83
N ASP A 172 -3.37 10.82 5.26
CA ASP A 172 -4.56 9.98 5.55
C ASP A 172 -4.43 8.58 4.96
N VAL A 173 -3.82 8.42 3.79
CA VAL A 173 -3.53 7.12 3.20
C VAL A 173 -2.56 6.36 4.09
N VAL A 174 -1.46 7.01 4.53
CA VAL A 174 -0.50 6.41 5.47
C VAL A 174 -1.20 5.96 6.75
N GLY A 175 -2.02 6.81 7.35
CA GLY A 175 -2.75 6.46 8.57
C GLY A 175 -3.71 5.31 8.37
N ARG A 176 -4.38 5.23 7.21
CA ARG A 176 -5.32 4.16 6.90
C ARG A 176 -4.62 2.83 6.62
N VAL A 177 -3.49 2.84 5.92
CA VAL A 177 -2.64 1.66 5.71
C VAL A 177 -2.25 1.05 7.06
N VAL A 178 -1.73 1.87 7.97
CA VAL A 178 -1.31 1.41 9.31
C VAL A 178 -2.48 0.84 10.11
N GLN A 179 -3.66 1.48 10.07
CA GLN A 179 -4.86 0.93 10.70
C GLN A 179 -5.25 -0.44 10.15
N LEU A 180 -5.16 -0.64 8.83
CA LEU A 180 -5.46 -1.91 8.19
C LEU A 180 -4.44 -2.98 8.58
N LEU A 181 -3.15 -2.65 8.61
CA LEU A 181 -2.10 -3.56 9.10
C LEU A 181 -2.35 -3.96 10.57
N LEU A 182 -2.72 -3.02 11.44
CA LEU A 182 -3.08 -3.33 12.84
C LEU A 182 -4.35 -4.18 12.97
N SER A 183 -5.33 -3.98 12.08
CA SER A 183 -6.57 -4.78 12.08
C SER A 183 -6.31 -6.27 11.83
N PHE A 184 -5.19 -6.57 11.18
CA PHE A 184 -4.73 -7.93 10.94
C PHE A 184 -4.02 -8.57 12.14
N GLN A 185 -3.81 -7.87 13.26
CA GLN A 185 -3.03 -8.39 14.38
C GLN A 185 -3.86 -8.70 15.64
N GLY A 186 -5.08 -9.19 15.44
CA GLY A 186 -5.96 -9.57 16.56
C GLY A 186 -7.20 -10.38 16.16
N ASP A 187 -7.19 -11.04 15.00
CA ASP A 187 -8.34 -11.84 14.60
C ASP A 187 -8.36 -13.17 15.37
N ARG A 188 -9.36 -13.33 16.24
CA ARG A 188 -9.56 -14.50 17.10
C ARG A 188 -9.78 -15.81 16.32
N ALA A 189 -10.07 -15.72 15.03
CA ALA A 189 -10.32 -16.85 14.16
C ALA A 189 -9.05 -17.58 13.71
N ASP A 190 -7.87 -16.97 13.87
CA ASP A 190 -6.59 -17.59 13.55
C ASP A 190 -5.57 -17.23 14.65
N PRO A 191 -5.39 -18.10 15.66
CA PRO A 191 -4.67 -17.81 16.89
C PRO A 191 -3.16 -17.99 16.67
N GLU A 192 -2.58 -17.37 15.65
CA GLU A 192 -1.16 -17.09 15.75
C GLU A 192 -0.98 -16.13 16.93
N PRO A 193 -0.04 -16.40 17.86
CA PRO A 193 0.20 -15.55 19.00
C PRO A 193 0.40 -14.12 18.50
N VAL A 194 -0.20 -13.14 19.19
CA VAL A 194 -0.05 -11.71 18.87
C VAL A 194 1.42 -11.44 18.61
N GLU A 195 1.76 -11.32 17.33
CA GLU A 195 3.13 -11.41 16.90
C GLU A 195 3.96 -10.26 17.45
N PRO A 196 5.29 -10.42 17.61
CA PRO A 196 6.19 -9.37 18.07
C PRO A 196 5.89 -8.05 17.36
N GLU A 197 5.66 -8.12 16.03
CA GLU A 197 5.39 -7.04 15.09
C GLU A 197 4.29 -6.05 15.52
N ARG A 198 3.32 -6.47 16.34
CA ARG A 198 2.25 -5.57 16.79
C ARG A 198 2.79 -4.39 17.57
N ALA A 199 3.83 -4.62 18.36
CA ALA A 199 4.46 -3.54 19.10
C ALA A 199 5.13 -2.55 18.13
N GLU A 200 5.80 -3.02 17.09
CA GLU A 200 6.44 -2.22 16.05
C GLU A 200 5.42 -1.41 15.26
N VAL A 201 4.33 -2.03 14.77
CA VAL A 201 3.29 -1.33 14.01
C VAL A 201 2.57 -0.28 14.87
N ILE A 202 2.33 -0.57 16.16
CA ILE A 202 1.77 0.42 17.10
C ILE A 202 2.75 1.60 17.31
N ARG A 203 4.04 1.32 17.48
CA ARG A 203 5.07 2.38 17.61
C ARG A 203 5.15 3.23 16.33
N ALA A 204 5.12 2.58 15.16
CA ALA A 204 5.05 3.24 13.85
C ALA A 204 3.82 4.17 13.76
N TRP A 205 2.66 3.69 14.19
CA TRP A 205 1.44 4.50 14.24
C TRP A 205 1.58 5.72 15.15
N HIS A 206 2.14 5.54 16.35
CA HIS A 206 2.39 6.64 17.27
C HIS A 206 3.36 7.68 16.70
N ALA A 207 4.41 7.25 16.00
CA ALA A 207 5.36 8.15 15.34
C ALA A 207 4.68 9.03 14.27
N VAL A 208 3.84 8.42 13.42
CA VAL A 208 3.04 9.16 12.41
C VAL A 208 2.06 10.13 13.07
N ARG A 209 1.29 9.70 14.07
CA ARG A 209 0.34 10.57 14.77
C ARG A 209 1.02 11.76 15.44
N LYS A 210 2.17 11.55 16.08
CA LYS A 210 2.95 12.62 16.71
C LYS A 210 3.41 13.66 15.69
N ARG A 211 3.81 13.21 14.49
CA ARG A 211 4.36 14.08 13.44
C ARG A 211 3.27 14.80 12.63
N PHE A 212 2.21 14.09 12.24
CA PHE A 212 1.23 14.57 11.26
C PHE A 212 -0.19 14.75 11.82
N GLY A 213 -0.50 14.18 12.99
CA GLY A 213 -1.83 14.27 13.61
C GLY A 213 -2.38 15.70 13.71
N PRO A 214 -1.62 16.67 14.26
CA PRO A 214 -2.09 18.05 14.35
C PRO A 214 -2.36 18.72 13.00
N ALA A 215 -1.65 18.34 11.94
CA ALA A 215 -1.87 18.86 10.59
C ALA A 215 -3.12 18.23 9.96
N LEU A 216 -3.28 16.91 10.10
CA LEU A 216 -4.45 16.16 9.66
C LEU A 216 -5.74 16.62 10.34
N ASP A 217 -5.71 16.82 11.67
CA ASP A 217 -6.86 17.27 12.44
C ASP A 217 -7.27 18.72 12.11
N ARG A 218 -6.32 19.54 11.63
CA ARG A 218 -6.64 20.90 11.13
C ARG A 218 -7.26 20.84 9.74
N ALA A 219 -6.71 20.04 8.83
CA ALA A 219 -7.24 19.86 7.48
C ALA A 219 -8.69 19.32 7.49
N ARG A 220 -8.99 18.39 8.39
CA ARG A 220 -10.35 17.84 8.58
C ARG A 220 -11.35 18.86 9.15
N ARG A 221 -10.89 19.78 10.00
CA ARG A 221 -11.76 20.82 10.62
C ARG A 221 -12.02 22.02 9.72
N SER A 222 -11.14 22.32 8.76
CA SER A 222 -11.29 23.45 7.83
C SER A 222 -12.01 23.08 6.52
N GLY A 223 -12.40 21.82 6.34
CA GLY A 223 -13.16 21.31 5.19
C GLY A 223 -14.63 21.04 5.47
N GLY A 224 -15.14 21.41 6.65
CA GLY A 224 -16.55 21.26 7.06
C GLY A 224 -17.31 22.59 7.01
#